data_AF-A0A2W6VJM7-F1
#
_entry.id   AF-A0A2W6VJM7-F1
#
_cell.length_a   1.000
_cell.length_b   1.000
_cell.length_c   1.000
_cell.angle_alpha   90.00
_cell.angle_beta   90.00
_cell.angle_gamma   90.00
#
_symmetry.space_group_name_H-M   'P 1'
#
loop_
_entity.id
_entity.type
_entity.pdbx_description
1 polymer ?
#
loop_
_entity_poly.entity_id
_entity_poly.type
_entity_poly.pdbx_seq_one_letter_code
_entity_poly.pdbx_strand_id
1 'polypeptide(L)'
;MTILSALPANACLYSAARVAFAAMVLAAAPASAQVKQTAEGAQAFISSMFEMPGVSKWLIADGQTRLVNGNPALLLIGLEQIEHVDRTGAKNACTTQISKIRFDQTTLESGGAFYNVGDSALPALPGVFAAPLYVDWGKTSVSRGIGTNPTSTWHFVSARFTIDNAKTVPVYFRLSTQDSALADRIEYAMKFLQMSCDVSAKDGF
;
A
#
# COMPACT_ATOMS: atom_id res chain seq x y z
N MET A 1 33.71 -42.30 -11.96
CA MET A 1 34.61 -42.61 -10.84
C MET A 1 33.87 -42.20 -9.57
N THR A 2 33.38 -43.19 -8.84
CA THR A 2 32.45 -43.06 -7.72
C THR A 2 33.25 -42.95 -6.43
N ILE A 3 32.96 -41.96 -5.57
CA ILE A 3 33.51 -41.93 -4.20
C ILE A 3 32.35 -41.65 -3.24
N LEU A 4 31.97 -42.71 -2.52
CA LEU A 4 31.21 -42.70 -1.27
C LEU A 4 32.18 -42.37 -0.12
N SER A 5 31.75 -41.53 0.82
CA SER A 5 32.29 -41.45 2.20
C SER A 5 31.24 -40.76 3.08
N ALA A 6 30.44 -41.51 3.84
CA ALA A 6 30.71 -42.02 5.20
C ALA A 6 30.55 -40.94 6.30
N LEU A 7 29.46 -41.08 7.06
CA LEU A 7 29.13 -40.40 8.32
C LEU A 7 30.14 -40.72 9.43
N PRO A 8 30.21 -39.88 10.47
CA PRO A 8 30.31 -40.40 11.83
C PRO A 8 29.10 -40.00 12.69
N ALA A 9 28.56 -41.03 13.35
CA ALA A 9 27.64 -40.94 14.46
C ALA A 9 28.35 -40.35 15.70
N ASN A 10 27.73 -39.38 16.36
CA ASN A 10 28.10 -38.99 17.72
C ASN A 10 26.90 -39.12 18.65
N ALA A 11 27.13 -39.92 19.69
CA ALA A 11 26.18 -40.36 20.68
C ALA A 11 26.07 -39.38 21.86
N CYS A 12 24.87 -39.41 22.46
CA CYS A 12 24.53 -39.28 23.88
C CYS A 12 25.36 -38.36 24.78
N LEU A 13 24.67 -37.42 25.45
CA LEU A 13 24.71 -37.27 26.91
C LEU A 13 23.37 -36.68 27.39
N TYR A 14 22.52 -37.55 27.94
CA TYR A 14 21.33 -37.18 28.69
C TYR A 14 21.76 -36.59 30.04
N SER A 15 21.49 -35.30 30.27
CA SER A 15 21.66 -34.67 31.58
C SER A 15 20.29 -34.59 32.27
N ALA A 16 20.12 -35.39 33.32
CA ALA A 16 18.94 -35.39 34.17
C ALA A 16 18.92 -34.13 35.05
N ALA A 17 18.33 -33.04 34.54
CA ALA A 17 18.09 -31.83 35.30
C ALA A 17 16.79 -31.96 36.12
N ARG A 18 16.95 -31.89 37.44
CA ARG A 18 15.87 -31.88 38.44
C ARG A 18 14.94 -30.69 38.19
N VAL A 19 13.68 -30.96 37.85
CA VAL A 19 12.61 -29.97 37.74
C VAL A 19 12.17 -29.57 39.14
N ALA A 20 12.63 -28.43 39.62
CA ALA A 20 12.05 -27.74 40.77
C ALA A 20 10.76 -27.04 40.31
N PHE A 21 9.62 -27.52 40.78
CA PHE A 21 8.30 -26.89 40.57
C PHE A 21 8.24 -25.60 41.40
N ALA A 22 8.70 -24.49 40.81
CA ALA A 22 8.45 -23.16 41.34
C ALA A 22 7.01 -22.75 40.98
N ALA A 23 6.15 -22.68 41.98
CA ALA A 23 4.80 -22.15 41.85
C ALA A 23 4.86 -20.65 41.48
N MET A 24 4.84 -20.35 40.18
CA MET A 24 4.60 -18.99 39.68
C MET A 24 3.15 -18.61 39.98
N VAL A 25 2.97 -17.73 40.95
CA VAL A 25 1.75 -16.95 41.11
C VAL A 25 1.63 -16.08 39.85
N LEU A 26 0.81 -16.50 38.89
CA LEU A 26 0.36 -15.64 37.79
C LEU A 26 -0.43 -14.49 38.41
N ALA A 27 0.25 -13.38 38.70
CA ALA A 27 -0.43 -12.11 38.83
C ALA A 27 -1.10 -11.84 37.48
N ALA A 28 -2.43 -11.92 37.45
CA ALA A 28 -3.23 -11.51 36.30
C ALA A 28 -3.00 -10.01 36.11
N ALA A 29 -1.97 -9.66 35.32
CA ALA A 29 -1.82 -8.30 34.83
C ALA A 29 -3.13 -7.95 34.11
N PRO A 30 -3.73 -6.77 34.38
CA PRO A 30 -4.92 -6.36 33.68
C PRO A 30 -4.60 -6.44 32.20
N ALA A 31 -5.37 -7.23 31.44
CA ALA A 31 -5.25 -7.29 30.00
C ALA A 31 -5.42 -5.85 29.50
N SER A 32 -4.30 -5.23 29.14
CA SER A 32 -4.27 -3.89 28.59
C SER A 32 -5.11 -3.96 27.33
N ALA A 33 -6.31 -3.38 27.38
CA ALA A 33 -7.27 -3.40 26.29
C ALA A 33 -6.56 -2.96 25.02
N GLN A 34 -6.42 -3.88 24.07
CA GLN A 34 -5.77 -3.60 22.79
C GLN A 34 -6.51 -2.41 22.18
N VAL A 35 -5.78 -1.33 21.88
CA VAL A 35 -6.36 -0.11 21.33
C VAL A 35 -7.24 -0.50 20.13
N LYS A 36 -8.54 -0.23 20.23
CA LYS A 36 -9.51 -0.61 19.20
C LYS A 36 -9.08 0.05 17.89
N GLN A 37 -8.82 -0.75 16.88
CA GLN A 37 -8.53 -0.25 15.53
C GLN A 37 -9.79 0.38 14.96
N THR A 38 -9.69 1.61 14.45
CA THR A 38 -10.80 2.36 13.87
C THR A 38 -10.44 2.86 12.48
N ALA A 39 -11.46 3.14 11.66
CA ALA A 39 -11.25 3.70 10.33
C ALA A 39 -10.53 5.05 10.41
N GLU A 40 -10.85 5.88 11.42
CA GLU A 40 -10.18 7.14 11.69
C GLU A 40 -8.68 6.94 11.97
N GLY A 41 -8.33 5.92 12.76
CA GLY A 41 -6.94 5.59 13.05
C GLY A 41 -6.17 5.13 11.81
N ALA A 42 -6.80 4.31 10.96
CA ALA A 42 -6.20 3.88 9.71
C ALA A 42 -6.04 5.04 8.71
N GLN A 43 -7.02 5.95 8.62
CA GLN A 43 -6.89 7.19 7.84
C GLN A 43 -5.75 8.08 8.34
N ALA A 44 -5.66 8.30 9.65
CA ALA A 44 -4.59 9.09 10.24
C ALA A 44 -3.21 8.48 9.95
N PHE A 45 -3.10 7.15 9.98
CA PHE A 45 -1.89 6.46 9.57
C PHE A 45 -1.54 6.72 8.09
N ILE A 46 -2.51 6.60 7.17
CA ILE A 46 -2.28 6.89 5.74
C ILE A 46 -1.87 8.35 5.52
N SER A 47 -2.48 9.30 6.21
CA SER A 47 -2.06 10.71 6.16
C SER A 47 -0.67 10.93 6.70
N SER A 48 -0.25 10.22 7.75
CA SER A 48 1.13 10.32 8.23
C SER A 48 2.17 9.86 7.20
N MET A 49 1.78 9.02 6.23
CA MET A 49 2.67 8.63 5.12
C MET A 49 2.97 9.80 4.17
N PHE A 50 2.12 10.83 4.12
CA PHE A 50 2.35 12.04 3.32
C PHE A 50 3.47 12.91 3.88
N GLU A 51 3.75 12.81 5.17
CA GLU A 51 4.84 13.50 5.85
C GLU A 51 6.10 12.64 5.99
N MET A 52 6.00 11.33 5.72
CA MET A 52 7.08 10.38 5.94
C MET A 52 8.12 10.43 4.80
N PRO A 53 9.41 10.67 5.09
CA PRO A 53 10.48 10.52 4.11
C PRO A 53 10.59 9.08 3.61
N GLY A 54 10.99 8.90 2.35
CA GLY A 54 11.15 7.56 1.75
C GLY A 54 9.86 6.89 1.30
N VAL A 55 8.69 7.47 1.59
CA VAL A 55 7.42 7.05 1.00
C VAL A 55 7.12 7.92 -0.22
N SER A 56 6.94 7.28 -1.38
CA SER A 56 6.45 7.96 -2.58
C SER A 56 4.94 7.83 -2.69
N LYS A 57 4.26 8.90 -3.11
CA LYS A 57 2.80 8.97 -3.19
C LYS A 57 2.37 9.28 -4.61
N TRP A 58 1.56 8.42 -5.19
CA TRP A 58 1.26 8.47 -6.61
C TRP A 58 -0.23 8.33 -6.88
N LEU A 59 -0.72 9.10 -7.83
CA LEU A 59 -1.93 8.84 -8.58
C LEU A 59 -1.53 8.16 -9.88
N ILE A 60 -2.18 7.05 -10.22
CA ILE A 60 -1.79 6.26 -11.38
C ILE A 60 -2.96 6.10 -12.32
N ALA A 61 -2.69 6.32 -13.60
CA ALA A 61 -3.63 6.05 -14.67
C ALA A 61 -3.10 4.91 -15.54
N ASP A 62 -3.91 3.86 -15.65
CA ASP A 62 -3.58 2.69 -16.44
C ASP A 62 -4.12 2.81 -17.88
N GLY A 63 -3.42 2.18 -18.82
CA GLY A 63 -3.87 2.00 -20.20
C GLY A 63 -3.82 3.24 -21.09
N GLN A 64 -3.28 4.36 -20.63
CA GLN A 64 -3.29 5.64 -21.38
C GLN A 64 -1.96 5.98 -22.05
N THR A 65 -0.85 5.36 -21.65
CA THR A 65 0.48 5.78 -22.09
C THR A 65 1.31 4.62 -22.64
N ARG A 66 2.08 4.90 -23.69
CA ARG A 66 3.11 4.01 -24.22
C ARG A 66 4.44 4.75 -24.25
N LEU A 67 5.53 4.08 -23.92
CA LEU A 67 6.87 4.61 -24.16
C LEU A 67 7.09 4.83 -25.67
N VAL A 68 8.11 5.60 -26.04
CA VAL A 68 8.51 5.79 -27.46
C VAL A 68 8.74 4.46 -28.19
N ASN A 69 9.19 3.41 -27.48
CA ASN A 69 9.37 2.06 -28.04
C ASN A 69 8.07 1.24 -28.17
N GLY A 70 6.91 1.80 -27.84
CA GLY A 70 5.60 1.16 -27.93
C GLY A 70 5.17 0.34 -26.72
N ASN A 71 6.05 0.13 -25.72
CA ASN A 71 5.71 -0.62 -24.52
C ASN A 71 4.65 0.11 -23.68
N PRO A 72 3.67 -0.60 -23.11
CA PRO A 72 2.70 0.02 -22.21
C PRO A 72 3.42 0.59 -20.98
N ALA A 73 3.00 1.78 -20.55
CA ALA A 73 3.52 2.43 -19.36
C ALA A 73 2.38 2.95 -18.49
N LEU A 74 2.55 2.81 -17.18
CA LEU A 74 1.71 3.47 -16.21
C LEU A 74 2.16 4.93 -16.11
N LEU A 75 1.21 5.86 -16.14
CA LEU A 75 1.48 7.24 -15.80
C LEU A 75 1.36 7.42 -14.29
N LEU A 76 2.43 7.86 -13.64
CA LEU A 76 2.47 8.16 -12.22
C LEU A 76 2.55 9.67 -12.04
N ILE A 77 1.58 10.25 -11.34
CA ILE A 77 1.50 11.68 -11.02
C ILE A 77 1.64 11.84 -9.51
N GLY A 78 2.55 12.70 -9.06
CA GLY A 78 2.81 12.91 -7.64
C GLY A 78 1.59 13.43 -6.89
N LEU A 79 1.38 12.95 -5.67
CA LEU A 79 0.36 13.48 -4.76
C LEU A 79 1.02 14.36 -3.70
N GLU A 80 0.42 15.52 -3.43
CA GLU A 80 0.93 16.46 -2.42
C GLU A 80 0.03 16.51 -1.19
N GLN A 81 -1.29 16.53 -1.37
CA GLN A 81 -2.22 16.71 -0.26
C GLN A 81 -3.42 15.79 -0.37
N ILE A 82 -3.75 15.19 0.77
CA ILE A 82 -4.98 14.43 0.98
C ILE A 82 -5.72 14.92 2.23
N GLU A 83 -7.03 14.75 2.24
CA GLU A 83 -7.91 15.13 3.34
C GLU A 83 -8.94 14.03 3.60
N HIS A 84 -9.47 13.95 4.82
CA HIS A 84 -10.47 12.95 5.23
C HIS A 84 -11.87 13.55 5.24
N VAL A 85 -12.27 14.10 4.10
CA VAL A 85 -13.57 14.73 3.91
C VAL A 85 -14.30 14.10 2.74
N ASP A 86 -15.63 14.07 2.82
CA ASP A 86 -16.48 13.64 1.72
C ASP A 86 -16.74 14.77 0.71
N ARG A 87 -17.59 14.50 -0.28
CA ARG A 87 -17.95 15.47 -1.34
C ARG A 87 -18.67 16.71 -0.81
N THR A 88 -19.22 16.66 0.40
CA THR A 88 -19.88 17.81 1.05
C THR A 88 -18.92 18.64 1.91
N GLY A 89 -17.67 18.17 2.07
CA GLY A 89 -16.67 18.76 2.97
C GLY A 89 -16.80 18.29 4.42
N ALA A 90 -17.70 17.37 4.73
CA ALA A 90 -17.84 16.81 6.06
C ALA A 90 -16.74 15.78 6.33
N LYS A 91 -16.23 15.73 7.57
CA LYS A 91 -15.24 14.72 7.96
C LYS A 91 -15.82 13.32 7.79
N ASN A 92 -15.08 12.46 7.10
CA ASN A 92 -15.50 11.10 6.80
C ASN A 92 -14.29 10.16 6.74
N ALA A 93 -14.22 9.19 7.65
CA ALA A 93 -13.11 8.23 7.69
C ALA A 93 -13.12 7.25 6.50
N CYS A 94 -14.24 7.14 5.78
CA CYS A 94 -14.40 6.26 4.63
C CYS A 94 -14.18 6.95 3.29
N THR A 95 -13.77 8.21 3.30
CA THR A 95 -13.43 8.95 2.08
C THR A 95 -12.10 9.66 2.25
N THR A 96 -11.20 9.47 1.28
CA THR A 96 -10.01 10.31 1.14
C THR A 96 -10.19 11.21 -0.05
N GLN A 97 -10.19 12.52 0.18
CA GLN A 97 -10.09 13.51 -0.88
C GLN A 97 -8.62 13.71 -1.25
N ILE A 98 -8.30 13.67 -2.53
CA ILE A 98 -7.02 14.11 -3.08
C ILE A 98 -7.23 15.56 -3.52
N SER A 99 -6.78 16.51 -2.72
CA SER A 99 -7.02 17.94 -2.95
C SER A 99 -5.92 18.61 -3.77
N LYS A 100 -4.70 18.05 -3.77
CA LYS A 100 -3.57 18.61 -4.55
C LYS A 100 -2.70 17.54 -5.20
N ILE A 101 -2.52 17.70 -6.51
CA ILE A 101 -1.74 16.82 -7.40
C ILE A 101 -0.56 17.61 -7.96
N ARG A 102 0.60 16.97 -8.08
CA ARG A 102 1.85 17.53 -8.57
C ARG A 102 2.19 17.02 -9.96
N PHE A 103 1.71 17.72 -10.97
CA PHE A 103 2.04 17.42 -12.37
C PHE A 103 3.52 17.68 -12.70
N ASP A 104 4.21 18.52 -11.94
CA ASP A 104 5.66 18.71 -12.00
C ASP A 104 6.43 17.47 -11.52
N GLN A 105 5.78 16.58 -10.77
CA GLN A 105 6.30 15.28 -10.35
C GLN A 105 5.57 14.16 -11.10
N THR A 106 5.79 14.07 -12.41
CA THR A 106 5.20 13.01 -13.24
C THR A 106 6.31 12.09 -13.77
N THR A 107 6.06 10.79 -13.77
CA THR A 107 6.96 9.77 -14.34
C THR A 107 6.15 8.67 -15.02
N LEU A 108 6.83 7.85 -15.80
CA LEU A 108 6.27 6.67 -16.44
C LEU A 108 6.90 5.43 -15.84
N GLU A 109 6.10 4.40 -15.57
CA GLU A 109 6.59 3.10 -15.12
C GLU A 109 6.26 2.03 -16.16
N SER A 110 7.27 1.28 -16.62
CA SER A 110 7.07 0.16 -17.54
C SER A 110 8.04 -0.96 -17.21
N GLY A 111 7.52 -2.18 -17.00
CA GLY A 111 8.35 -3.35 -16.68
C GLY A 111 9.21 -3.19 -15.42
N GLY A 112 8.78 -2.39 -14.45
CA GLY A 112 9.55 -2.07 -13.25
C GLY A 112 10.63 -1.01 -13.44
N ALA A 113 10.79 -0.42 -14.63
CA ALA A 113 11.68 0.73 -14.81
C ALA A 113 10.88 2.04 -14.81
N PHE A 114 11.50 3.12 -14.30
CA PHE A 114 10.96 4.47 -14.33
C PHE A 114 11.58 5.27 -15.48
N TYR A 115 10.77 6.04 -16.18
CA TYR A 115 11.14 6.85 -17.34
C TYR A 115 10.66 8.29 -17.16
N ASN A 116 11.33 9.22 -17.85
CA ASN A 116 10.86 10.59 -17.86
C ASN A 116 9.66 10.71 -18.78
N VAL A 117 8.82 11.69 -18.49
CA VAL A 117 7.62 11.96 -19.27
C VAL A 117 7.93 12.37 -20.71
N GLY A 118 9.09 13.02 -20.92
CA GLY A 118 9.58 13.37 -22.26
C GLY A 118 9.90 12.15 -23.14
N ASP A 119 9.99 10.95 -22.55
CA ASP A 119 10.25 9.69 -23.27
C ASP A 119 8.96 9.06 -23.82
N SER A 120 7.87 9.82 -23.92
CA SER A 120 6.56 9.37 -24.41
C SER A 120 5.74 10.52 -25.01
N ALA A 121 4.94 10.19 -26.03
CA ALA A 121 3.81 11.01 -26.42
C ALA A 121 2.68 10.78 -25.40
N LEU A 122 2.61 11.63 -24.38
CA LEU A 122 1.51 11.59 -23.43
C LEU A 122 0.18 11.90 -24.15
N PRO A 123 -0.93 11.26 -23.76
CA PRO A 123 -2.24 11.74 -24.15
C PRO A 123 -2.48 13.16 -23.59
N ALA A 124 -3.49 13.87 -24.07
CA ALA A 124 -3.90 15.14 -23.49
C ALA A 124 -4.42 14.91 -22.05
N LEU A 125 -3.52 15.01 -21.07
CA LEU A 125 -3.76 14.58 -19.69
C LEU A 125 -4.52 15.52 -18.74
N PRO A 126 -4.85 16.80 -19.02
CA PRO A 126 -5.31 17.66 -17.94
C PRO A 126 -6.78 17.45 -17.53
N GLY A 127 -7.63 16.85 -18.38
CA GLY A 127 -9.06 16.78 -18.12
C GLY A 127 -9.49 15.75 -17.07
N VAL A 128 -8.82 14.60 -17.01
CA VAL A 128 -9.27 13.45 -16.20
C VAL A 128 -8.75 13.51 -14.76
N PHE A 129 -7.64 14.20 -14.52
CA PHE A 129 -6.99 14.32 -13.20
C PHE A 129 -7.25 15.68 -12.54
N ALA A 130 -8.36 16.33 -12.85
CA ALA A 130 -8.76 17.56 -12.17
C ALA A 130 -9.09 17.25 -10.70
N ALA A 131 -8.30 17.80 -9.78
CA ALA A 131 -8.61 17.76 -8.36
C ALA A 131 -9.84 18.66 -8.05
N PRO A 132 -10.64 18.34 -7.01
CA PRO A 132 -10.45 17.22 -6.08
C PRO A 132 -10.90 15.87 -6.66
N LEU A 133 -10.16 14.81 -6.32
CA LEU A 133 -10.57 13.42 -6.55
C LEU A 133 -10.97 12.76 -5.23
N TYR A 134 -11.85 11.76 -5.26
CA TYR A 134 -12.33 11.09 -4.05
C TYR A 134 -12.12 9.59 -4.13
N VAL A 135 -11.44 9.05 -3.12
CA VAL A 135 -11.27 7.61 -2.91
C VAL A 135 -12.31 7.17 -1.89
N ASP A 136 -13.34 6.45 -2.36
CA ASP A 136 -14.36 5.81 -1.53
C ASP A 136 -13.86 4.41 -1.13
N TRP A 137 -13.34 4.28 0.10
CA TRP A 137 -12.61 3.09 0.54
C TRP A 137 -13.46 1.82 0.48
N GLY A 138 -14.75 1.92 0.80
CA GLY A 138 -15.69 0.78 0.74
C GLY A 138 -15.94 0.26 -0.68
N LYS A 139 -15.55 1.00 -1.71
CA LYS A 139 -15.65 0.61 -3.13
C LYS A 139 -14.30 0.38 -3.79
N THR A 140 -13.21 0.50 -3.04
CA THR A 140 -11.87 0.25 -3.59
C THR A 140 -11.53 -1.22 -3.62
N SER A 141 -10.55 -1.57 -4.45
CA SER A 141 -9.83 -2.84 -4.37
C SER A 141 -8.37 -2.55 -4.07
N VAL A 142 -7.87 -3.13 -2.97
CA VAL A 142 -6.49 -2.94 -2.51
C VAL A 142 -5.62 -4.10 -2.98
N SER A 143 -4.50 -3.78 -3.63
CA SER A 143 -3.51 -4.75 -4.06
C SER A 143 -2.09 -4.33 -3.66
N ARG A 144 -1.21 -5.32 -3.52
CA ARG A 144 0.21 -5.12 -3.27
C ARG A 144 1.03 -5.63 -4.45
N GLY A 145 2.11 -4.93 -4.74
CA GLY A 145 3.12 -5.38 -5.68
C GLY A 145 4.53 -5.07 -5.21
N ILE A 146 5.48 -5.60 -5.95
CA ILE A 146 6.92 -5.41 -5.75
C ILE A 146 7.48 -5.02 -7.11
N GLY A 147 8.17 -3.88 -7.15
CA GLY A 147 8.97 -3.49 -8.29
C GLY A 147 10.45 -3.70 -7.97
N THR A 148 11.19 -4.20 -8.94
CA THR A 148 12.63 -4.43 -8.81
C THR A 148 13.35 -3.91 -10.04
N ASN A 149 14.51 -3.30 -9.81
CA ASN A 149 15.50 -3.04 -10.83
C ASN A 149 16.88 -3.49 -10.29
N PRO A 150 17.97 -3.42 -11.07
CA PRO A 150 19.29 -3.87 -10.62
C PRO A 150 19.83 -3.16 -9.37
N THR A 151 19.32 -1.98 -9.01
CA THR A 151 19.85 -1.14 -7.92
C THR A 151 18.90 -1.00 -6.73
N SER A 152 17.63 -1.38 -6.88
CA SER A 152 16.61 -1.13 -5.86
C SER A 152 15.42 -2.09 -5.97
N THR A 153 14.85 -2.41 -4.82
CA THR A 153 13.55 -3.06 -4.66
C THR A 153 12.63 -2.08 -3.93
N TRP A 154 11.43 -1.88 -4.45
CA TRP A 154 10.37 -1.15 -3.75
C TRP A 154 9.11 -1.98 -3.68
N HIS A 155 8.42 -1.84 -2.57
CA HIS A 155 7.10 -2.37 -2.33
C HIS A 155 6.09 -1.27 -2.58
N PHE A 156 4.96 -1.60 -3.18
CA PHE A 156 3.88 -0.66 -3.36
C PHE A 156 2.53 -1.27 -3.02
N VAL A 157 1.66 -0.45 -2.47
CA VAL A 157 0.27 -0.80 -2.18
C VAL A 157 -0.60 0.20 -2.94
N SER A 158 -1.54 -0.32 -3.71
CA SER A 158 -2.42 0.45 -4.58
C SER A 158 -3.88 0.21 -4.22
N ALA A 159 -4.64 1.27 -4.05
CA ALA A 159 -6.10 1.24 -3.98
C ALA A 159 -6.67 1.66 -5.33
N ARG A 160 -7.30 0.72 -6.03
CA ARG A 160 -8.00 0.99 -7.30
C ARG A 160 -9.34 1.65 -6.99
N PHE A 161 -9.62 2.76 -7.66
CA PHE A 161 -10.89 3.47 -7.61
C PHE A 161 -11.27 4.03 -8.98
N THR A 162 -12.51 4.52 -9.10
CA THR A 162 -13.03 5.13 -10.32
C THR A 162 -13.23 6.61 -10.06
N ILE A 163 -12.81 7.47 -11.00
CA ILE A 163 -13.09 8.90 -10.94
C ILE A 163 -14.54 9.12 -11.37
N ASP A 164 -15.28 9.94 -10.62
CA ASP A 164 -16.62 10.37 -11.00
C ASP A 164 -16.55 11.02 -12.40
N ASN A 165 -17.32 10.49 -13.35
CA ASN A 165 -17.35 10.86 -14.78
C ASN A 165 -16.30 10.21 -15.70
N ALA A 166 -15.27 9.54 -15.18
CA ALA A 166 -14.34 8.74 -15.98
C ALA A 166 -14.76 7.26 -15.97
N LYS A 167 -15.78 6.91 -16.77
CA LYS A 167 -16.38 5.56 -16.75
C LYS A 167 -15.45 4.41 -17.16
N THR A 168 -14.25 4.69 -17.67
CA THR A 168 -13.45 3.67 -18.38
C THR A 168 -11.99 3.55 -17.95
N VAL A 169 -11.42 4.51 -17.23
CA VAL A 169 -9.99 4.47 -16.86
C VAL A 169 -9.86 4.16 -15.38
N PRO A 170 -9.39 2.96 -14.99
CA PRO A 170 -9.10 2.68 -13.60
C PRO A 170 -7.94 3.56 -13.12
N VAL A 171 -8.15 4.18 -11.96
CA VAL A 171 -7.14 5.03 -11.33
C VAL A 171 -6.72 4.38 -10.02
N TYR A 172 -5.45 4.55 -9.66
CA TYR A 172 -4.91 3.98 -8.44
C TYR A 172 -4.32 5.07 -7.56
N PHE A 173 -4.71 5.05 -6.29
CA PHE A 173 -3.97 5.71 -5.23
C PHE A 173 -2.89 4.75 -4.75
N ARG A 174 -1.61 5.10 -4.92
CA ARG A 174 -0.48 4.24 -4.59
C ARG A 174 0.46 4.90 -3.59
N LEU A 175 0.86 4.12 -2.59
CA LEU A 175 2.01 4.42 -1.73
C LEU A 175 3.11 3.41 -2.01
N SER A 176 4.35 3.88 -2.18
CA SER A 176 5.53 3.05 -2.44
C SER A 176 6.63 3.32 -1.42
N THR A 177 7.34 2.29 -0.99
CA THR A 177 8.46 2.37 -0.03
C THR A 177 9.49 1.26 -0.31
N GLN A 178 10.74 1.46 0.09
CA GLN A 178 11.77 0.40 0.06
C GLN A 178 11.74 -0.48 1.34
N ASP A 179 11.01 -0.05 2.38
CA ASP A 179 10.85 -0.81 3.62
C ASP A 179 9.67 -1.79 3.51
N SER A 180 9.97 -3.09 3.52
CA SER A 180 8.97 -4.15 3.42
C SER A 180 8.00 -4.19 4.60
N ALA A 181 8.48 -3.93 5.82
CA ALA A 181 7.66 -3.94 7.03
C ALA A 181 6.74 -2.71 7.06
N LEU A 182 7.20 -1.56 6.55
CA LEU A 182 6.33 -0.41 6.36
C LEU A 182 5.25 -0.70 5.31
N ALA A 183 5.60 -1.38 4.21
CA ALA A 183 4.61 -1.78 3.21
C ALA A 183 3.54 -2.73 3.77
N ASP A 184 3.89 -3.65 4.67
CA ASP A 184 2.92 -4.50 5.38
C ASP A 184 1.90 -3.65 6.16
N ARG A 185 2.38 -2.60 6.86
CA ARG A 185 1.52 -1.70 7.64
C ARG A 185 0.62 -0.84 6.76
N ILE A 186 1.14 -0.37 5.62
CA ILE A 186 0.36 0.35 4.60
C ILE A 186 -0.74 -0.56 4.04
N GLU A 187 -0.40 -1.78 3.64
CA GLU A 187 -1.36 -2.76 3.13
C GLU A 187 -2.46 -3.05 4.15
N TYR A 188 -2.05 -3.29 5.41
CA TYR A 188 -2.97 -3.54 6.50
C TYR A 188 -3.94 -2.36 6.70
N ALA A 189 -3.43 -1.13 6.76
CA ALA A 189 -4.26 0.06 6.96
C ALA A 189 -5.25 0.27 5.80
N MET A 190 -4.80 0.13 4.55
CA MET A 190 -5.66 0.27 3.37
C MET A 190 -6.76 -0.81 3.33
N LYS A 191 -6.41 -2.08 3.59
CA LYS A 191 -7.41 -3.17 3.65
C LYS A 191 -8.37 -2.99 4.83
N PHE A 192 -7.87 -2.52 5.98
CA PHE A 192 -8.72 -2.23 7.12
C PHE A 192 -9.74 -1.14 6.80
N LEU A 193 -9.33 -0.07 6.10
CA LEU A 193 -10.24 0.96 5.60
C LEU A 193 -11.26 0.39 4.63
N GLN A 194 -10.81 -0.40 3.66
CA GLN A 194 -11.68 -1.06 2.67
C GLN A 194 -12.78 -1.86 3.38
N MET A 195 -12.42 -2.74 4.31
CA MET A 195 -13.37 -3.58 5.04
C MET A 195 -14.26 -2.79 6.01
N SER A 196 -13.71 -1.81 6.72
CA SER A 196 -14.48 -1.00 7.69
C SER A 196 -15.52 -0.11 7.04
N CYS A 197 -15.30 0.24 5.77
CA CYS A 197 -16.13 1.14 5.00
C CYS A 197 -17.02 0.44 3.98
N ASP A 198 -16.85 -0.87 3.79
CA ASP A 198 -17.71 -1.68 2.96
C ASP A 198 -19.08 -1.85 3.64
N VAL A 199 -20.07 -1.11 3.14
CA VAL A 199 -21.44 -1.20 3.64
C VAL A 199 -22.13 -2.52 3.29
N SER A 200 -21.65 -3.24 2.27
CA SER A 200 -22.19 -4.56 1.90
C SER A 200 -21.79 -5.64 2.91
N ALA A 201 -20.69 -5.45 3.64
CA ALA A 201 -20.28 -6.33 4.73
C ALA A 201 -21.25 -6.31 5.93
N LYS A 202 -22.16 -5.32 6.02
CA LYS A 202 -23.19 -5.26 7.07
C LYS A 202 -24.26 -6.33 6.93
N ASP A 203 -24.44 -6.89 5.73
CA ASP A 203 -25.47 -7.90 5.47
C ASP A 203 -25.00 -9.35 5.72
N GLY A 204 -23.76 -9.54 6.19
CA GLY A 204 -23.24 -10.81 6.71
C GLY A 204 -22.49 -11.70 5.72
N PHE A 205 -21.52 -12.46 6.24
CA PHE A 205 -20.83 -13.58 5.57
C PHE A 205 -21.64 -14.88 5.70
#